data_AF-A0A8J7F0T5-F1
#
_entry.id   AF-A0A8J7F0T5-F1
#
_cell.length_a   1.000
_cell.length_b   1.000
_cell.length_c   1.000
_cell.angle_alpha   90.00
_cell.angle_beta   90.00
_cell.angle_gamma   90.00
#
_symmetry.space_group_name_H-M   'P 1'
#
loop_
_entity.id
_entity.type
_entity.pdbx_description
1 polymer ?
#
loop_
_entity_poly.entity_id
_entity_poly.type
_entity_poly.pdbx_seq_one_letter_code
_entity_poly.pdbx_strand_id
1 'polypeptide(L)'
;MANAIETKIQELASQHGYDEQLLRDFAEFVQSQPKPRKKKPDADSKPKQKELTLAELQTAVVTAFNCSDVKDLKKNEAFKLAIAGRDFNLRKKEGWLVLYREWVGVPDNERHEEGPTCINGVDVLKNFRPWHVFSLDPKEASSDDINTAFRRLAKQHHPDQGGNREVFERLQKMRDSLLAFR
;
A
#
# COMPACT_ATOMS: atom_id res chain seq x y z
N MET A 1 -6.39 -40.60 -12.73
CA MET A 1 -6.82 -39.23 -12.37
C MET A 1 -6.65 -38.39 -13.62
N ALA A 2 -7.73 -38.06 -14.31
CA ALA A 2 -7.67 -37.34 -15.59
C ALA A 2 -7.07 -35.93 -15.38
N ASN A 3 -6.14 -35.55 -16.24
CA ASN A 3 -5.40 -34.30 -16.12
C ASN A 3 -6.34 -33.14 -16.48
N ALA A 4 -6.43 -32.08 -15.66
CA ALA A 4 -7.39 -30.99 -15.90
C ALA A 4 -7.22 -30.33 -17.28
N ILE A 5 -6.02 -30.43 -17.86
CA ILE A 5 -5.68 -29.99 -19.20
C ILE A 5 -6.38 -30.84 -20.27
N GLU A 6 -6.44 -32.16 -20.11
CA GLU A 6 -7.11 -33.07 -21.06
C GLU A 6 -8.62 -32.82 -21.11
N THR A 7 -9.24 -32.59 -19.95
CA THR A 7 -10.66 -32.24 -19.88
C THR A 7 -10.95 -30.93 -20.63
N LYS A 8 -10.05 -29.93 -20.53
CA LYS A 8 -10.24 -28.66 -21.22
C LYS A 8 -10.00 -28.77 -22.73
N ILE A 9 -9.05 -29.60 -23.15
CA ILE A 9 -8.81 -29.90 -24.56
C ILE A 9 -10.05 -30.56 -25.18
N GLN A 10 -10.64 -31.55 -24.51
CA GLN A 10 -11.86 -32.21 -24.98
C GLN A 10 -13.06 -31.26 -25.06
N GLU A 11 -13.20 -30.35 -24.10
CA GLU A 11 -14.24 -29.32 -24.14
C GLU A 11 -14.05 -28.39 -25.35
N LEU A 12 -12.83 -27.91 -25.60
CA LEU A 12 -12.53 -27.00 -26.72
C LEU A 12 -12.67 -27.68 -28.08
N ALA A 13 -12.26 -28.95 -28.20
CA ALA A 13 -12.45 -29.75 -29.40
C ALA A 13 -13.95 -29.95 -29.70
N SER A 14 -14.75 -30.23 -28.66
CA SER A 14 -16.19 -30.45 -28.80
C SER A 14 -16.99 -29.18 -29.09
N GLN A 15 -16.63 -28.05 -28.46
CA GLN A 15 -17.38 -26.79 -28.59
C GLN A 15 -17.04 -26.00 -29.86
N HIS A 16 -15.80 -26.11 -30.33
CA HIS A 16 -15.29 -25.25 -31.41
C HIS A 16 -14.75 -26.03 -32.61
N GLY A 17 -14.80 -27.37 -32.59
CA GLY A 17 -14.34 -28.21 -33.69
C GLY A 17 -12.83 -28.17 -33.91
N TYR A 18 -12.05 -27.78 -32.89
CA TYR A 18 -10.60 -27.77 -32.96
C TYR A 18 -10.04 -29.19 -32.96
N ASP A 19 -8.95 -29.40 -33.69
CA ASP A 19 -8.22 -30.66 -33.68
C ASP A 19 -7.63 -30.91 -32.28
N GLU A 20 -8.03 -32.02 -31.68
CA GLU A 20 -7.61 -32.43 -30.34
C GLU A 20 -6.09 -32.64 -30.27
N GLN A 21 -5.49 -33.15 -31.34
CA GLN A 21 -4.05 -33.40 -31.40
C GLN A 21 -3.28 -32.08 -31.43
N LEU A 22 -3.75 -31.10 -32.21
CA LEU A 22 -3.15 -29.77 -32.28
C LEU A 22 -3.16 -29.06 -30.91
N LEU A 23 -4.26 -29.19 -30.15
CA LEU A 23 -4.36 -28.62 -28.81
C LEU A 23 -3.46 -29.32 -27.78
N ARG A 24 -3.27 -30.64 -27.92
CA ARG A 24 -2.33 -31.41 -27.08
C ARG A 24 -0.89 -31.01 -27.36
N ASP A 25 -0.50 -30.93 -28.63
CA ASP A 25 0.84 -30.52 -29.04
C ASP A 25 1.14 -29.09 -28.56
N PHE A 26 0.15 -28.19 -28.61
CA PHE A 26 0.27 -26.84 -28.06
C PHE A 26 0.43 -26.83 -26.53
N ALA A 27 -0.35 -27.65 -25.81
CA ALA A 27 -0.25 -27.74 -24.35
C ALA A 27 1.11 -28.31 -23.92
N GLU A 28 1.66 -29.27 -24.66
CA GLU A 28 3.00 -29.82 -24.46
C GLU A 28 4.09 -28.79 -24.80
N PHE A 29 3.91 -28.00 -25.87
CA PHE A 29 4.79 -26.88 -26.20
C PHE A 29 4.86 -25.85 -25.06
N VAL A 30 3.72 -25.44 -24.50
CA VAL A 30 3.68 -24.48 -23.38
C VAL A 30 4.31 -25.03 -22.11
N GLN A 31 4.15 -26.33 -21.82
CA GLN A 31 4.75 -26.97 -20.65
C GLN A 31 6.25 -27.22 -20.80
N SER A 32 6.72 -27.50 -22.03
CA SER A 32 8.14 -27.69 -22.35
C SER A 32 8.91 -26.37 -22.46
N GLN A 33 8.22 -25.23 -22.59
CA GLN A 33 8.88 -23.93 -22.45
C GLN A 33 9.50 -23.80 -21.06
N PRO A 34 10.79 -23.42 -20.96
CA PRO A 34 11.40 -23.15 -19.67
C PRO A 34 10.60 -22.05 -18.97
N LYS A 35 10.10 -22.33 -17.76
CA LYS A 35 9.40 -21.32 -16.94
C LYS A 35 10.21 -20.04 -16.97
N PRO A 36 9.60 -18.87 -17.28
CA PRO A 36 10.34 -17.62 -17.31
C PRO A 36 11.05 -17.49 -15.97
N ARG A 37 12.39 -17.50 -16.03
CA ARG A 37 13.23 -17.24 -14.87
C ARG A 37 12.71 -15.92 -14.30
N LYS A 38 12.36 -15.89 -13.00
CA LYS A 38 12.05 -14.63 -12.30
C LYS A 38 13.10 -13.62 -12.75
N LYS A 39 12.68 -12.58 -13.48
CA LYS A 39 13.60 -11.60 -14.06
C LYS A 39 14.54 -11.14 -12.93
N LYS A 40 15.84 -11.33 -13.10
CA LYS A 40 16.81 -10.58 -12.30
C LYS A 40 16.52 -9.09 -12.57
N PRO A 41 16.54 -8.22 -11.55
CA PRO A 41 16.29 -6.80 -11.76
C PRO A 41 17.31 -6.27 -12.78
N ASP A 42 16.83 -5.48 -13.75
CA ASP A 42 17.68 -4.75 -14.68
C ASP A 42 18.63 -3.85 -13.88
N ALA A 43 19.91 -3.83 -14.27
CA ALA A 43 20.97 -3.08 -13.59
C ALA A 43 20.76 -1.55 -13.57
N ASP A 44 19.80 -1.04 -14.34
CA ASP A 44 19.44 0.38 -14.44
C ASP A 44 18.06 0.71 -13.83
N SER A 45 17.38 -0.28 -13.25
CA SER A 45 16.16 -0.02 -12.49
C SER A 45 16.55 0.46 -11.09
N LYS A 46 16.20 1.72 -10.75
CA LYS A 46 16.24 2.23 -9.36
C LYS A 46 15.76 1.11 -8.42
N PRO A 47 16.51 0.77 -7.35
CA PRO A 47 16.20 -0.39 -6.53
C PRO A 47 14.76 -0.28 -6.05
N LYS A 48 13.91 -1.16 -6.58
CA LYS A 48 12.51 -1.25 -6.16
C LYS A 48 12.54 -1.66 -4.70
N GLN A 49 12.40 -0.68 -3.81
CA GLN A 49 12.51 -0.88 -2.37
C GLN A 49 11.59 -2.04 -1.98
N LYS A 50 12.17 -3.02 -1.28
CA LYS A 50 11.51 -4.29 -1.00
C LYS A 50 10.31 -4.03 -0.11
N GLU A 51 9.14 -4.50 -0.52
CA GLU A 51 7.95 -4.42 0.32
C GLU A 51 8.19 -5.19 1.63
N LEU A 52 7.76 -4.60 2.75
CA LEU A 52 7.80 -5.25 4.05
C LEU A 52 7.01 -6.57 4.02
N THR A 53 7.59 -7.59 4.63
CA THR A 53 6.96 -8.89 4.85
C THR A 53 5.93 -8.82 5.99
N LEU A 54 5.03 -9.79 6.07
CA LEU A 54 4.04 -9.88 7.15
C LEU A 54 4.71 -9.90 8.54
N ALA A 55 5.82 -10.61 8.67
CA ALA A 55 6.56 -10.73 9.92
C ALA A 55 7.19 -9.39 10.33
N GLU A 56 7.81 -8.67 9.39
CA GLU A 56 8.39 -7.33 9.66
C GLU A 56 7.31 -6.33 10.08
N LEU A 57 6.13 -6.34 9.42
CA LEU A 57 5.00 -5.50 9.80
C LEU A 57 4.51 -5.81 11.21
N GLN A 58 4.34 -7.09 11.54
CA GLN A 58 3.90 -7.52 12.86
C GLN A 58 4.89 -7.10 13.94
N THR A 59 6.18 -7.37 13.74
CA THR A 59 7.23 -7.00 14.68
C THR A 59 7.27 -5.49 14.89
N ALA A 60 7.18 -4.69 13.83
CA ALA A 60 7.21 -3.23 13.95
C ALA A 60 6.01 -2.69 14.72
N VAL A 61 4.79 -3.20 14.47
CA VAL A 61 3.59 -2.79 15.21
C VAL A 61 3.67 -3.25 16.66
N VAL A 62 4.09 -4.48 16.93
CA VAL A 62 4.29 -5.01 18.29
C VAL A 62 5.25 -4.12 19.09
N THR A 63 6.38 -3.75 18.50
CA THR A 63 7.36 -2.83 19.10
C THR A 63 6.75 -1.45 19.35
N ALA A 64 5.96 -0.90 18.42
CA ALA A 64 5.34 0.42 18.58
C ALA A 64 4.37 0.49 19.78
N PHE A 65 3.77 -0.64 20.16
CA PHE A 65 2.91 -0.76 21.35
C PHE A 65 3.66 -1.29 22.58
N ASN A 66 4.99 -1.36 22.55
CA ASN A 66 5.84 -1.89 23.62
C ASN A 66 5.44 -3.31 24.07
N CYS A 67 4.99 -4.15 23.12
CA CYS A 67 4.60 -5.53 23.38
C CYS A 67 5.72 -6.51 23.01
N SER A 68 5.65 -7.72 23.54
CA SER A 68 6.64 -8.77 23.27
C SER A 68 6.33 -9.58 22.00
N ASP A 69 5.06 -9.89 21.77
CA ASP A 69 4.59 -10.64 20.62
C ASP A 69 3.16 -10.22 20.20
N VAL A 70 2.65 -10.84 19.13
CA VAL A 70 1.30 -10.56 18.61
C VAL A 70 0.18 -10.99 19.57
N LYS A 71 0.41 -11.99 20.42
CA LYS A 71 -0.59 -12.44 21.42
C LYS A 71 -0.71 -11.41 22.54
N ASP A 72 0.42 -10.88 22.98
CA ASP A 72 0.54 -9.81 23.96
C ASP A 72 -0.08 -8.51 23.44
N LEU A 73 0.24 -8.14 22.19
CA LEU A 73 -0.37 -6.99 21.50
C LEU A 73 -1.91 -7.05 21.52
N LYS A 74 -2.51 -8.23 21.25
CA LYS A 74 -3.97 -8.38 21.26
C LYS A 74 -4.59 -8.24 22.66
N LYS A 75 -3.81 -8.42 23.72
CA LYS A 75 -4.24 -8.23 25.10
C LYS A 75 -4.01 -6.79 25.58
N ASN A 76 -3.09 -6.06 24.96
CA ASN A 76 -2.76 -4.68 25.28
C ASN A 76 -3.98 -3.76 25.16
N GLU A 77 -4.30 -3.04 26.25
CA GLU A 77 -5.46 -2.15 26.31
C GLU A 77 -5.33 -0.95 25.37
N ALA A 78 -4.13 -0.37 25.22
CA ALA A 78 -3.91 0.72 24.28
C ALA A 78 -4.12 0.27 22.84
N PHE A 79 -3.70 -0.95 22.48
CA PHE A 79 -3.98 -1.54 21.17
C PHE A 79 -5.48 -1.78 20.96
N LYS A 80 -6.19 -2.34 21.96
CA LYS A 80 -7.64 -2.54 21.87
C LYS A 80 -8.39 -1.23 21.66
N LEU A 81 -8.03 -0.19 22.41
CA LEU A 81 -8.59 1.15 22.25
C LEU A 81 -8.26 1.73 20.87
N ALA A 82 -7.02 1.57 20.42
CA ALA A 82 -6.58 2.01 19.10
C ALA A 82 -7.41 1.40 17.98
N ILE A 83 -7.76 0.11 18.06
CA ILE A 83 -8.56 -0.57 17.02
C ILE A 83 -10.07 -0.60 17.31
N ALA A 84 -10.53 -0.03 18.42
CA ALA A 84 -11.93 -0.12 18.83
C ALA A 84 -12.87 0.49 17.78
N GLY A 85 -13.97 -0.21 17.50
CA GLY A 85 -14.97 0.23 16.51
C GLY A 85 -14.53 0.09 15.05
N ARG A 86 -13.38 -0.53 14.77
CA ARG A 86 -12.85 -0.76 13.41
C ARG A 86 -12.55 -2.24 13.19
N ASP A 87 -13.01 -2.77 12.06
CA ASP A 87 -12.71 -4.16 11.67
C ASP A 87 -11.43 -4.23 10.85
N PHE A 88 -10.39 -4.85 11.44
CA PHE A 88 -9.14 -5.14 10.75
C PHE A 88 -8.96 -6.64 10.53
N ASN A 89 -8.64 -7.03 9.30
CA ASN A 89 -8.30 -8.41 9.00
C ASN A 89 -6.84 -8.71 9.37
N LEU A 90 -6.58 -8.99 10.65
CA LEU A 90 -5.25 -9.29 11.19
C LEU A 90 -4.68 -10.66 10.76
N ARG A 91 -5.39 -11.40 9.89
CA ARG A 91 -4.86 -12.61 9.24
C ARG A 91 -4.13 -12.30 7.94
N LYS A 92 -4.35 -11.11 7.36
CA LYS A 92 -3.78 -10.74 6.07
C LYS A 92 -2.81 -9.57 6.18
N LYS A 93 -1.89 -9.47 5.22
CA LYS A 93 -0.87 -8.40 5.14
C LYS A 93 -1.50 -7.02 5.10
N GLU A 94 -2.64 -6.86 4.43
CA GLU A 94 -3.31 -5.57 4.24
C GLU A 94 -3.77 -4.96 5.57
N GLY A 95 -4.31 -5.79 6.48
CA GLY A 95 -4.71 -5.32 7.81
C GLY A 95 -3.51 -4.81 8.62
N TRP A 96 -2.38 -5.51 8.55
CA TRP A 96 -1.14 -5.10 9.20
C TRP A 96 -0.51 -3.86 8.58
N LEU A 97 -0.62 -3.69 7.26
CA LEU A 97 -0.15 -2.47 6.58
C LEU A 97 -0.91 -1.24 7.06
N VAL A 98 -2.23 -1.32 7.25
CA VAL A 98 -3.00 -0.17 7.78
C VAL A 98 -2.51 0.20 9.18
N LEU A 99 -2.33 -0.78 10.07
CA LEU A 99 -1.80 -0.55 11.41
C LEU A 99 -0.38 0.03 11.39
N TYR A 100 0.48 -0.48 10.51
CA TYR A 100 1.83 0.02 10.34
C TYR A 100 1.83 1.49 9.90
N ARG A 101 1.01 1.84 8.90
CA ARG A 101 0.88 3.21 8.40
C ARG A 101 0.35 4.18 9.44
N GLU A 102 -0.49 3.71 10.36
CA GLU A 102 -1.04 4.55 11.42
C GLU A 102 0.00 4.73 12.55
N TRP A 103 0.50 3.62 13.10
CA TRP A 103 1.23 3.61 14.37
C TRP A 103 2.76 3.58 14.25
N VAL A 104 3.30 3.12 13.12
CA VAL A 104 4.76 3.01 12.93
C VAL A 104 5.27 4.11 12.01
N GLY A 105 4.74 4.20 10.79
CA GLY A 105 5.34 5.06 9.76
C GLY A 105 4.91 4.71 8.35
N VAL A 106 5.44 5.44 7.38
CA VAL A 106 5.28 5.08 5.95
C VAL A 106 6.31 4.01 5.63
N PRO A 107 5.93 2.86 5.05
CA PRO A 107 6.88 1.87 4.54
C PRO A 107 7.85 2.52 3.56
N ASP A 108 9.12 2.13 3.55
CA ASP A 108 10.12 2.83 2.73
C ASP A 108 9.76 2.80 1.24
N ASN A 109 9.25 1.67 0.77
CA ASN A 109 8.75 1.49 -0.59
C ASN A 109 7.55 2.40 -0.96
N GLU A 110 6.93 3.06 0.02
CA GLU A 110 5.83 4.02 -0.17
C GLU A 110 6.28 5.49 0.02
N ARG A 111 7.56 5.76 0.32
CA ARG A 111 8.08 7.13 0.58
C ARG A 111 8.48 7.92 -0.66
N HIS A 112 8.41 7.27 -1.83
CA HIS A 112 8.74 7.87 -3.12
C HIS A 112 7.67 7.50 -4.17
N GLU A 113 6.41 7.37 -3.74
CA GLU A 113 5.30 7.15 -4.67
C GLU A 113 5.06 8.41 -5.51
N GLU A 114 4.82 8.22 -6.80
CA GLU A 114 4.41 9.26 -7.74
C GLU A 114 2.99 8.96 -8.21
N GLY A 115 2.15 9.98 -8.30
CA GLY A 115 0.76 9.82 -8.66
C GLY A 115 -0.10 11.05 -8.37
N PRO A 116 -1.37 11.05 -8.81
CA PRO A 116 -2.27 12.19 -8.67
C PRO A 116 -2.65 12.49 -7.20
N THR A 117 -2.48 11.52 -6.32
CA THR A 117 -2.74 11.61 -4.87
C THR A 117 -1.46 11.70 -4.04
N CYS A 118 -0.30 11.67 -4.69
CA CYS A 118 0.99 11.69 -4.01
C CYS A 118 1.50 13.11 -3.87
N ILE A 119 1.87 13.49 -2.65
CA ILE A 119 2.47 14.79 -2.34
C ILE A 119 3.75 14.52 -1.55
N ASN A 120 4.87 15.07 -2.02
CA ASN A 120 6.20 14.86 -1.43
C ASN A 120 6.57 13.37 -1.30
N GLY A 121 6.21 12.55 -2.29
CA GLY A 121 6.54 11.13 -2.34
C GLY A 121 5.61 10.22 -1.53
N VAL A 122 4.54 10.75 -0.92
CA VAL A 122 3.61 9.98 -0.11
C VAL A 122 2.18 10.17 -0.61
N ASP A 123 1.47 9.05 -0.83
CA ASP A 123 0.04 9.06 -1.10
C ASP A 123 -0.75 9.51 0.15
N VAL A 124 -1.35 10.70 0.09
CA VAL A 124 -2.03 11.31 1.24
C VAL A 124 -3.33 10.60 1.62
N LEU A 125 -3.92 9.85 0.69
CA LEU A 125 -5.14 9.08 0.95
C LEU A 125 -4.82 7.82 1.74
N LYS A 126 -3.65 7.21 1.51
CA LYS A 126 -3.17 6.03 2.26
C LYS A 126 -2.50 6.40 3.58
N ASN A 127 -1.74 7.50 3.60
CA ASN A 127 -0.82 7.82 4.69
C ASN A 127 -1.14 9.20 5.29
N PHE A 128 -1.52 9.23 6.58
CA PHE A 128 -1.73 10.49 7.30
C PHE A 128 -0.43 10.98 7.96
N ARG A 129 0.34 11.77 7.21
CA ARG A 129 1.66 12.29 7.63
C ARG A 129 1.77 13.80 7.38
N PRO A 130 1.04 14.64 8.14
CA PRO A 130 0.90 16.07 7.86
C PRO A 130 2.24 16.81 7.82
N TRP A 131 3.16 16.54 8.75
CA TRP A 131 4.50 17.16 8.76
C TRP A 131 5.31 16.88 7.49
N HIS A 132 5.27 15.63 7.03
CA HIS A 132 5.98 15.22 5.82
C HIS A 132 5.32 15.79 4.56
N VAL A 133 3.99 15.71 4.48
CA VAL A 133 3.20 16.24 3.36
C VAL A 133 3.35 17.76 3.23
N PHE A 134 3.45 18.50 4.33
CA PHE A 134 3.70 19.95 4.27
C PHE A 134 5.18 20.33 4.16
N SER A 135 6.11 19.35 4.26
CA SER A 135 7.56 19.58 4.32
C SER A 135 7.96 20.53 5.46
N LEU A 136 7.42 20.30 6.65
CA LEU A 136 7.63 21.12 7.83
C LEU A 136 8.30 20.30 8.94
N ASP A 137 9.18 20.95 9.71
CA ASP A 137 9.73 20.36 10.94
C ASP A 137 8.73 20.54 12.11
N PRO A 138 8.31 19.46 12.78
CA PRO A 138 7.38 19.54 13.91
C PRO A 138 7.88 20.39 15.09
N LYS A 139 9.19 20.56 15.27
CA LYS A 139 9.77 21.31 16.39
C LYS A 139 9.80 22.82 16.11
N GLU A 140 10.11 23.19 14.87
CA GLU A 140 10.37 24.58 14.49
C GLU A 140 9.16 25.27 13.85
N ALA A 141 8.30 24.53 13.16
CA ALA A 141 7.23 25.13 12.37
C ALA A 141 6.18 25.85 13.23
N SER A 142 5.85 27.07 12.83
CA SER A 142 4.80 27.91 13.41
C SER A 142 3.44 27.65 12.75
N SER A 143 2.38 28.20 13.35
CA SER A 143 1.03 28.18 12.78
C SER A 143 0.96 28.89 11.42
N ASP A 144 1.78 29.93 11.21
CA ASP A 144 1.86 30.64 9.94
C ASP A 144 2.55 29.80 8.86
N ASP A 145 3.58 29.02 9.22
CA ASP A 145 4.25 28.09 8.31
C ASP A 145 3.28 26.99 7.84
N ILE A 146 2.50 26.44 8.79
CA ILE A 146 1.45 25.45 8.50
C ILE A 146 0.42 26.01 7.52
N ASN A 147 -0.08 27.22 7.78
CA ASN A 147 -1.07 27.87 6.90
C ASN A 147 -0.49 28.20 5.52
N THR A 148 0.77 28.63 5.47
CA THR A 148 1.46 28.94 4.21
C THR A 148 1.68 27.69 3.36
N ALA A 149 2.16 26.61 3.98
CA ALA A 149 2.34 25.33 3.31
C ALA A 149 0.99 24.77 2.81
N PHE A 150 -0.06 24.84 3.63
CA PHE A 150 -1.41 24.44 3.22
C PHE A 150 -1.90 25.26 2.03
N ARG A 151 -1.82 26.60 2.06
CA ARG A 151 -2.27 27.46 0.95
C ARG A 151 -1.55 27.14 -0.36
N ARG A 152 -0.25 26.86 -0.31
CA ARG A 152 0.54 26.45 -1.47
C ARG A 152 0.01 25.16 -2.09
N LEU A 153 -0.19 24.12 -1.29
CA LEU A 153 -0.72 22.83 -1.77
C LEU A 153 -2.19 22.92 -2.17
N ALA A 154 -3.00 23.66 -1.41
CA ALA A 154 -4.40 23.93 -1.71
C ALA A 154 -4.55 24.54 -3.10
N LYS A 155 -3.71 25.51 -3.48
CA LYS A 155 -3.74 26.08 -4.82
C LYS A 155 -3.46 25.04 -5.90
N GLN A 156 -2.52 24.13 -5.67
CA GLN A 156 -2.13 23.10 -6.66
C GLN A 156 -3.16 21.98 -6.79
N HIS A 157 -3.81 21.59 -5.69
CA HIS A 157 -4.69 20.43 -5.62
C HIS A 157 -6.17 20.79 -5.45
N HIS A 158 -6.55 22.06 -5.60
CA HIS A 158 -7.96 22.48 -5.48
C HIS A 158 -8.82 21.80 -6.55
N PRO A 159 -10.02 21.29 -6.21
CA PRO A 159 -10.91 20.67 -7.19
C PRO A 159 -11.24 21.59 -8.37
N ASP A 160 -11.47 22.87 -8.11
CA ASP A 160 -11.77 23.86 -9.17
C ASP A 160 -10.60 24.13 -10.13
N GLN A 161 -9.37 23.70 -9.78
CA GLN A 161 -8.19 23.80 -10.65
C GLN A 161 -7.85 22.46 -11.32
N GLY A 162 -8.78 21.50 -11.30
CA GLY A 162 -8.56 20.14 -11.82
C GLY A 162 -7.91 19.18 -10.82
N GLY A 163 -7.81 19.58 -9.55
CA GLY A 163 -7.32 18.73 -8.47
C GLY A 163 -8.34 17.70 -7.98
N ASN A 164 -7.91 16.83 -7.07
CA ASN A 164 -8.78 15.81 -6.50
C ASN A 164 -9.42 16.33 -5.20
N ARG A 165 -10.76 16.33 -5.14
CA ARG A 165 -11.54 16.75 -3.97
C ARG A 165 -11.15 15.99 -2.69
N GLU A 166 -10.94 14.68 -2.78
CA GLU A 166 -10.59 13.84 -1.63
C GLU A 166 -9.19 14.19 -1.10
N VAL A 167 -8.24 14.47 -2.00
CA VAL A 167 -6.90 14.96 -1.64
C VAL A 167 -7.01 16.31 -0.94
N PHE A 168 -7.82 17.22 -1.46
CA PHE A 168 -8.03 18.54 -0.85
C PHE A 168 -8.65 18.46 0.55
N GLU A 169 -9.71 17.67 0.72
CA GLU A 169 -10.32 17.40 2.03
C GLU A 169 -9.31 16.77 3.00
N ARG A 170 -8.43 15.89 2.49
CA ARG A 170 -7.37 15.28 3.28
C ARG A 170 -6.33 16.29 3.75
N LEU A 171 -5.93 17.22 2.88
CA LEU A 171 -5.03 18.33 3.22
C LEU A 171 -5.63 19.26 4.27
N GLN A 172 -6.93 19.55 4.21
CA GLN A 172 -7.63 20.33 5.24
C GLN A 172 -7.55 19.64 6.61
N LYS A 173 -7.91 18.34 6.66
CA LYS A 173 -7.82 17.54 7.90
C LYS A 173 -6.39 17.50 8.45
N MET A 174 -5.38 17.40 7.59
CA MET A 174 -3.97 17.45 7.97
C MET A 174 -3.61 18.79 8.61
N ARG A 175 -3.96 19.91 7.97
CA ARG A 175 -3.73 21.25 8.53
C ARG A 175 -4.38 21.41 9.90
N ASP A 176 -5.66 21.07 10.00
CA ASP A 176 -6.44 21.23 11.23
C ASP A 176 -5.87 20.38 12.36
N SER A 177 -5.39 19.16 12.04
CA SER A 177 -4.72 18.32 13.02
C SER A 177 -3.43 18.95 13.56
N LEU A 178 -2.64 19.64 12.73
CA LEU A 178 -1.41 20.29 13.20
C LEU A 178 -1.71 21.51 14.07
N LEU A 179 -2.71 22.29 13.67
CA LEU A 179 -3.12 23.50 14.42
C LEU A 179 -3.77 23.17 15.76
N ALA A 180 -4.40 21.99 15.91
CA ALA A 180 -4.99 21.58 17.18
C ALA A 180 -3.96 21.31 18.29
N PHE A 181 -2.71 21.05 17.93
CA PHE A 181 -1.61 20.75 18.88
C PHE A 181 -0.56 21.87 18.97
N ARG A 182 -0.86 23.06 18.42
CA ARG A 182 0.01 24.25 18.47
C ARG A 182 -0.63 25.36 19.29
#